data_AF-A0A3B4WS44-F1
#
_entry.id   AF-A0A3B4WS44-F1
#
_cell.length_a   1.000
_cell.length_b   1.000
_cell.length_c   1.000
_cell.angle_alpha   90.00
_cell.angle_beta   90.00
_cell.angle_gamma   90.00
#
_symmetry.space_group_name_H-M   'P 1'
#
loop_
_entity.id
_entity.type
_entity.pdbx_description
1 polymer ?
#
loop_
_entity_poly.entity_id
_entity_poly.type
_entity_poly.pdbx_seq_one_letter_code
_entity_poly.pdbx_strand_id
1 'polypeptide(L)'
;MKVRRYLRGSGRVLAFVFIASVIWLLFDMAALRISINDANSQLLKERVIRERETFKQQSRVTHNEDAEVRKRWDEGHFNVYLSDQIPVDRAIPDTRPETCAQNLVHDDLPSTSVIFCFVDEVWSTLLRSVHSVLNRSPPHLLKEIILVDDFSTKENLKAPLDEYMSQFPKVRIIRLKERQGLIRARLAGAAAAKGEVLTFLDSHVECNVGWLEPLLERVYLDRKKVPCPVIEVISDKDMSYMLVDNFQRGIFKWPLVFGWSALPEDCYFCLFILSYRCPVMAGGLFSIDKKYFYELGSYDPGLDVWGGENMEISFKIWMCGGEIEIIPCSRVGHIFRGQNPYKFPKDRQKTVERNLARVAEVWLDEYKDLFYGHGYHHLLDKKCIKILSKAPEMLV
;
A
#
# COMPACT_ATOMS: atom_id res chain seq x y z
N MET A 1 -68.57 28.51 -30.44
CA MET A 1 -67.94 28.77 -29.13
C MET A 1 -67.02 27.57 -28.80
N LYS A 2 -65.72 27.83 -28.58
CA LYS A 2 -64.73 27.06 -27.79
C LYS A 2 -64.52 25.54 -27.99
N VAL A 3 -63.77 25.07 -29.01
CA VAL A 3 -62.88 23.87 -28.89
C VAL A 3 -61.68 23.92 -29.86
N ARG A 4 -61.03 25.08 -30.06
CA ARG A 4 -59.84 25.17 -30.95
C ARG A 4 -58.66 25.92 -30.35
N ARG A 5 -58.60 26.00 -29.02
CA ARG A 5 -57.52 26.71 -28.29
C ARG A 5 -56.75 25.85 -27.27
N TYR A 6 -56.93 24.53 -27.23
CA TYR A 6 -56.30 23.69 -26.20
C TYR A 6 -55.11 22.83 -26.67
N LEU A 7 -54.79 22.79 -27.97
CA LEU A 7 -53.78 21.90 -28.54
C LEU A 7 -52.45 22.59 -28.93
N ARG A 8 -52.15 23.76 -28.37
CA ARG A 8 -50.86 24.44 -28.61
C ARG A 8 -49.85 24.33 -27.45
N GLY A 9 -50.20 23.60 -26.40
CA GLY A 9 -49.33 23.31 -25.24
C GLY A 9 -49.09 21.82 -24.95
N SER A 10 -49.83 20.92 -25.62
CA SER A 10 -49.87 19.49 -25.27
C SER A 10 -48.60 18.71 -25.66
N GLY A 11 -47.92 19.07 -26.77
CA GLY A 11 -46.69 18.38 -27.19
C GLY A 11 -45.50 18.62 -26.26
N ARG A 12 -45.41 19.80 -25.63
CA ARG A 12 -44.38 20.09 -24.61
C ARG A 12 -44.63 19.29 -23.34
N VAL A 13 -45.88 19.20 -22.90
CA VAL A 13 -46.26 18.39 -21.73
C VAL A 13 -45.96 16.91 -21.98
N LEU A 14 -46.27 16.39 -23.16
CA LEU A 14 -45.96 15.00 -23.52
C LEU A 14 -44.45 14.73 -23.54
N ALA A 15 -43.64 15.67 -24.05
CA ALA A 15 -42.19 15.57 -24.04
C ALA A 15 -41.61 15.62 -22.61
N PHE A 16 -42.14 16.47 -21.73
CA PHE A 16 -41.75 16.51 -20.32
C PHE A 16 -42.11 15.21 -19.59
N VAL A 17 -43.29 14.65 -19.85
CA VAL A 17 -43.70 13.36 -19.28
C VAL A 17 -42.76 12.26 -19.77
N PHE A 18 -42.45 12.20 -21.07
CA PHE A 18 -41.54 11.20 -21.62
C PHE A 18 -40.12 11.32 -21.03
N ILE A 19 -39.57 12.53 -20.95
CA ILE A 19 -38.25 12.77 -20.35
C ILE A 19 -38.26 12.39 -18.86
N ALA A 20 -39.31 12.76 -18.11
CA ALA A 20 -39.45 12.38 -16.72
C ALA A 20 -39.56 10.86 -16.54
N SER A 21 -40.28 10.15 -17.42
CA SER A 21 -40.37 8.69 -17.41
C SER A 21 -39.03 8.03 -17.70
N VAL A 22 -38.25 8.55 -18.66
CA VAL A 22 -36.89 8.04 -18.96
C VAL A 22 -35.94 8.29 -17.78
N ILE A 23 -35.98 9.49 -17.18
CA ILE A 23 -35.18 9.80 -15.98
C ILE A 23 -35.56 8.88 -14.82
N TRP A 24 -36.85 8.62 -14.62
CA TRP A 24 -37.33 7.71 -13.59
C TRP A 24 -36.81 6.28 -13.84
N LEU A 25 -36.87 5.79 -15.08
CA LEU A 25 -36.35 4.48 -15.47
C LEU A 25 -34.84 4.37 -15.26
N LEU A 26 -34.08 5.43 -15.55
CA LEU A 26 -32.64 5.47 -15.29
C LEU A 26 -32.33 5.46 -13.79
N PHE A 27 -33.12 6.18 -12.99
CA PHE A 27 -33.03 6.14 -11.52
C PHE A 27 -33.35 4.74 -10.98
N ASP A 28 -34.37 4.09 -11.50
CA ASP A 28 -34.80 2.76 -11.07
C ASP A 28 -33.75 1.69 -11.45
N MET A 29 -33.18 1.78 -12.65
CA MET A 29 -32.05 0.92 -13.04
C MET A 29 -30.80 1.17 -12.19
N ALA A 30 -30.52 2.41 -11.82
CA ALA A 30 -29.41 2.73 -10.92
C ALA A 30 -29.65 2.19 -9.51
N ALA A 31 -30.85 2.33 -8.97
CA ALA A 31 -31.24 1.79 -7.67
C ALA A 31 -31.19 0.25 -7.65
N LEU A 32 -31.67 -0.40 -8.71
CA LEU A 32 -31.60 -1.85 -8.86
C LEU A 32 -30.15 -2.34 -8.90
N ARG A 33 -29.27 -1.64 -9.63
CA ARG A 33 -27.84 -1.96 -9.71
C ARG A 33 -27.15 -1.81 -8.36
N ILE A 34 -27.51 -0.79 -7.58
CA ILE A 34 -27.00 -0.58 -6.21
C ILE A 34 -27.42 -1.74 -5.31
N SER A 35 -28.70 -2.13 -5.35
CA SER A 35 -29.22 -3.23 -4.52
C SER A 35 -28.58 -4.57 -4.87
N ILE A 36 -28.33 -4.86 -6.15
CA ILE A 36 -27.64 -6.08 -6.59
C ILE A 36 -26.19 -6.09 -6.12
N ASN A 37 -25.48 -4.96 -6.23
CA ASN A 37 -24.10 -4.85 -5.74
C ASN A 37 -24.00 -5.05 -4.22
N ASP A 38 -24.94 -4.52 -3.44
CA ASP A 38 -24.95 -4.68 -1.98
C ASP A 38 -25.22 -6.15 -1.59
N ALA A 39 -26.17 -6.79 -2.26
CA ALA A 39 -26.45 -8.22 -2.09
C ALA A 39 -25.24 -9.10 -2.45
N ASN A 40 -24.56 -8.80 -3.56
CA ASN A 40 -23.34 -9.51 -3.96
C ASN A 40 -22.20 -9.30 -2.96
N SER A 41 -22.04 -8.07 -2.42
CA SER A 41 -21.06 -7.80 -1.38
C SER A 41 -21.34 -8.61 -0.12
N GLN A 42 -22.61 -8.73 0.30
CA GLN A 42 -22.99 -9.59 1.43
C GLN A 42 -22.70 -11.06 1.16
N LEU A 43 -23.00 -11.56 -0.04
CA LEU A 43 -22.68 -12.93 -0.44
C LEU A 43 -21.17 -13.21 -0.46
N LEU A 44 -20.36 -12.27 -0.93
CA LEU A 44 -18.90 -12.36 -0.88
C LEU A 44 -18.42 -12.40 0.58
N LYS A 45 -18.96 -11.54 1.45
CA LYS A 45 -18.67 -11.57 2.89
C LYS A 45 -19.00 -12.94 3.49
N GLU A 46 -20.17 -13.49 3.20
CA GLU A 46 -20.54 -14.83 3.68
C GLU A 46 -19.63 -15.94 3.12
N ARG A 47 -19.20 -15.82 1.86
CA ARG A 47 -18.28 -16.79 1.24
C ARG A 47 -16.91 -16.74 1.90
N VAL A 48 -16.36 -15.54 2.10
CA VAL A 48 -15.08 -15.32 2.79
C VAL A 48 -15.18 -15.79 4.24
N ILE A 49 -16.29 -15.56 4.94
CA ILE A 49 -16.53 -16.10 6.29
C ILE A 49 -16.56 -17.63 6.27
N ARG A 50 -17.24 -18.27 5.31
CA ARG A 50 -17.26 -19.73 5.16
C ARG A 50 -15.88 -20.30 4.85
N GLU A 51 -15.13 -19.69 3.94
CA GLU A 51 -13.76 -20.10 3.62
C GLU A 51 -12.84 -19.93 4.84
N ARG A 52 -13.01 -18.85 5.61
CA ARG A 52 -12.31 -18.65 6.89
C ARG A 52 -12.61 -19.74 7.91
N GLU A 53 -13.87 -20.11 8.09
CA GLU A 53 -14.23 -21.18 9.03
C GLU A 53 -13.69 -22.54 8.55
N THR A 54 -13.70 -22.79 7.24
CA THR A 54 -13.10 -24.00 6.65
C THR A 54 -11.59 -24.05 6.85
N PHE A 55 -10.90 -22.91 6.63
CA PHE A 55 -9.46 -22.79 6.83
C PHE A 55 -9.09 -22.91 8.31
N LYS A 56 -9.83 -22.25 9.22
CA LYS A 56 -9.64 -22.41 10.68
C LYS A 56 -9.84 -23.86 11.14
N GLN A 57 -10.77 -24.58 10.51
CA GLN A 57 -11.05 -25.97 10.85
C GLN A 57 -9.97 -26.92 10.33
N GLN A 58 -9.34 -26.59 9.19
CA GLN A 58 -8.12 -27.25 8.69
C GLN A 58 -6.87 -26.86 9.49
N SER A 59 -6.80 -25.66 10.04
CA SER A 59 -5.66 -25.12 10.78
C SER A 59 -5.77 -25.27 12.30
N ARG A 60 -6.65 -26.15 12.82
CA ARG A 60 -6.73 -26.42 14.26
C ARG A 60 -5.46 -27.13 14.72
N VAL A 61 -4.57 -26.30 15.26
CA VAL A 61 -3.25 -26.64 15.82
C VAL A 61 -3.42 -27.65 16.97
N THR A 62 -2.73 -28.78 16.88
CA THR A 62 -2.64 -29.79 17.94
C THR A 62 -1.74 -29.29 19.07
N HIS A 63 -1.86 -29.88 20.27
CA HIS A 63 -1.18 -29.40 21.49
C HIS A 63 0.36 -29.36 21.40
N ASN A 64 0.97 -30.16 20.52
CA ASN A 64 2.42 -30.12 20.23
C ASN A 64 2.80 -28.98 19.28
N GLU A 65 1.94 -28.67 18.32
CA GLU A 65 2.19 -27.61 17.35
C GLU A 65 2.12 -26.23 18.01
N ASP A 66 1.27 -26.06 19.03
CA ASP A 66 1.23 -24.84 19.86
C ASP A 66 2.57 -24.51 20.54
N ALA A 67 3.37 -25.54 20.87
CA ALA A 67 4.68 -25.34 21.47
C ALA A 67 5.70 -24.82 20.45
N GLU A 68 5.71 -25.36 19.23
CA GLU A 68 6.57 -24.89 18.14
C GLU A 68 6.20 -23.49 17.67
N VAL A 69 4.89 -23.16 17.60
CA VAL A 69 4.42 -21.80 17.31
C VAL A 69 4.98 -20.80 18.32
N ARG A 70 4.89 -21.10 19.63
CA ARG A 70 5.43 -20.23 20.68
C ARG A 70 6.94 -20.08 20.60
N LYS A 71 7.66 -21.17 20.34
CA LYS A 71 9.13 -21.20 20.24
C LYS A 71 9.65 -20.34 19.08
N ARG A 72 8.92 -20.32 17.97
CA ARG A 72 9.32 -19.63 16.73
C ARG A 72 8.66 -18.26 16.53
N TRP A 73 7.80 -17.85 17.46
CA TRP A 73 7.08 -16.58 17.36
C TRP A 73 8.04 -15.39 17.22
N ASP A 74 9.11 -15.35 18.01
CA ASP A 74 10.06 -14.24 18.03
C ASP A 74 10.96 -14.16 16.78
N GLU A 75 10.93 -15.16 15.89
CA GLU A 75 11.67 -15.11 14.61
C GLU A 75 11.09 -14.06 13.65
N GLY A 76 9.79 -13.77 13.77
CA GLY A 76 9.06 -12.88 12.85
C GLY A 76 7.90 -12.10 13.47
N HIS A 77 7.50 -12.40 14.71
CA HIS A 77 6.28 -11.92 15.39
C HIS A 77 4.99 -12.25 14.63
N PHE A 78 4.93 -13.46 14.09
CA PHE A 78 3.77 -14.14 13.53
C PHE A 78 4.03 -15.65 13.57
N ASN A 79 3.06 -16.46 13.15
CA ASN A 79 3.14 -17.91 13.13
C ASN A 79 4.08 -18.43 12.01
N VAL A 80 5.39 -18.36 12.26
CA VAL A 80 6.44 -18.82 11.34
C VAL A 80 6.33 -20.31 11.06
N TYR A 81 6.01 -21.12 12.07
CA TYR A 81 5.82 -22.57 11.92
C TYR A 81 4.76 -22.89 10.86
N LEU A 82 3.61 -22.22 10.93
CA LEU A 82 2.55 -22.39 9.93
C LEU A 82 2.94 -21.79 8.58
N SER A 83 3.59 -20.61 8.57
CA SER A 83 4.09 -20.02 7.33
C SER A 83 5.03 -20.97 6.58
N ASP A 84 5.90 -21.73 7.24
CA ASP A 84 6.83 -22.64 6.57
C ASP A 84 6.14 -23.86 5.93
N GLN A 85 4.93 -24.24 6.40
CA GLN A 85 4.15 -25.34 5.83
C GLN A 85 3.26 -24.90 4.66
N ILE A 86 2.96 -23.60 4.57
CA ILE A 86 2.12 -23.06 3.53
C ILE A 86 2.95 -22.87 2.24
N PRO A 87 2.49 -23.40 1.09
CA PRO A 87 3.18 -23.23 -0.18
C PRO A 87 3.52 -21.77 -0.50
N VAL A 88 4.68 -21.54 -1.10
CA VAL A 88 5.14 -20.19 -1.51
C VAL A 88 4.29 -19.61 -2.64
N ASP A 89 3.54 -20.45 -3.35
CA ASP A 89 2.67 -20.15 -4.49
C ASP A 89 1.19 -20.39 -4.18
N ARG A 90 0.81 -20.39 -2.88
CA ARG A 90 -0.58 -20.65 -2.45
C ARG A 90 -1.60 -19.76 -3.18
N ALA A 91 -2.78 -20.31 -3.42
CA ALA A 91 -3.94 -19.54 -3.84
C ALA A 91 -4.45 -18.65 -2.69
N ILE A 92 -4.97 -17.48 -3.04
CA ILE A 92 -5.63 -16.54 -2.12
C ILE A 92 -6.98 -16.13 -2.72
N PRO A 93 -7.98 -15.76 -1.91
CA PRO A 93 -9.27 -15.30 -2.43
C PRO A 93 -9.12 -13.99 -3.23
N ASP A 94 -9.87 -13.87 -4.33
CA ASP A 94 -10.03 -12.59 -5.02
C ASP A 94 -10.96 -11.70 -4.17
N THR A 95 -10.35 -10.72 -3.50
CA THR A 95 -11.06 -9.81 -2.59
C THR A 95 -11.47 -8.51 -3.27
N ARG A 96 -11.18 -8.34 -4.57
CA ARG A 96 -11.48 -7.10 -5.29
C ARG A 96 -12.99 -6.88 -5.40
N PRO A 97 -13.45 -5.62 -5.47
CA PRO A 97 -14.82 -5.31 -5.89
C PRO A 97 -15.12 -5.93 -7.26
N GLU A 98 -16.33 -6.43 -7.48
CA GLU A 98 -16.71 -7.13 -8.73
C GLU A 98 -16.51 -6.26 -9.99
N THR A 99 -16.66 -4.94 -9.85
CA THR A 99 -16.43 -3.98 -10.93
C THR A 99 -14.98 -3.95 -11.41
N CYS A 100 -14.01 -4.30 -10.56
CA CYS A 100 -12.59 -4.26 -10.90
C CYS A 100 -12.20 -5.32 -11.92
N ALA A 101 -12.87 -6.47 -11.96
CA ALA A 101 -12.61 -7.51 -12.95
C ALA A 101 -13.01 -7.08 -14.37
N GLN A 102 -13.91 -6.09 -14.50
CA GLN A 102 -14.41 -5.57 -15.76
C GLN A 102 -13.70 -4.28 -16.20
N ASN A 103 -12.91 -3.68 -15.31
CA ASN A 103 -12.20 -2.43 -15.60
C ASN A 103 -11.02 -2.71 -16.52
N LEU A 104 -11.15 -2.27 -17.76
CA LEU A 104 -10.04 -2.27 -18.72
C LEU A 104 -9.07 -1.14 -18.36
N VAL A 105 -7.78 -1.45 -18.44
CA VAL A 105 -6.66 -0.51 -18.36
C VAL A 105 -6.12 -0.25 -19.76
N HIS A 106 -5.24 0.73 -19.91
CA HIS A 106 -4.53 0.95 -21.17
C HIS A 106 -3.60 -0.23 -21.49
N ASP A 107 -3.36 -0.49 -22.77
CA ASP A 107 -2.48 -1.60 -23.22
C ASP A 107 -0.98 -1.23 -23.13
N ASP A 108 -0.66 0.07 -23.14
CA ASP A 108 0.70 0.63 -23.18
C ASP A 108 1.21 1.11 -21.82
N LEU A 109 0.85 0.40 -20.75
CA LEU A 109 1.29 0.72 -19.39
C LEU A 109 2.83 0.69 -19.25
N PRO A 110 3.40 1.58 -18.42
CA PRO A 110 4.84 1.65 -18.22
C PRO A 110 5.36 0.43 -17.47
N SER A 111 6.61 0.04 -17.76
CA SER A 111 7.24 -1.07 -17.03
C SER A 111 7.62 -0.69 -15.60
N THR A 112 7.55 -1.63 -14.66
CA THR A 112 7.92 -1.41 -13.26
C THR A 112 9.10 -2.25 -12.78
N SER A 113 9.94 -1.67 -11.91
CA SER A 113 10.85 -2.39 -11.03
C SER A 113 10.23 -2.53 -9.65
N VAL A 114 9.94 -3.77 -9.24
CA VAL A 114 9.43 -4.05 -7.90
C VAL A 114 10.61 -4.14 -6.94
N ILE A 115 10.58 -3.39 -5.83
CA ILE A 115 11.68 -3.30 -4.87
C ILE A 115 11.20 -3.80 -3.52
N PHE A 116 11.84 -4.86 -3.04
CA PHE A 116 11.70 -5.35 -1.67
C PHE A 116 12.95 -4.97 -0.87
N CYS A 117 12.77 -4.37 0.30
CA CYS A 117 13.86 -4.21 1.26
C CYS A 117 13.63 -5.20 2.40
N PHE A 118 14.67 -5.92 2.79
CA PHE A 118 14.55 -6.92 3.84
C PHE A 118 15.79 -6.97 4.71
N VAL A 119 15.57 -7.40 5.96
CA VAL A 119 16.65 -7.69 6.90
C VAL A 119 16.17 -8.74 7.88
N ASP A 120 16.91 -9.84 7.95
CA ASP A 120 16.56 -10.99 8.80
C ASP A 120 15.11 -11.45 8.61
N GLU A 121 14.58 -11.32 7.40
CA GLU A 121 13.22 -11.73 7.09
C GLU A 121 13.05 -13.25 7.22
N VAL A 122 11.83 -13.68 7.53
CA VAL A 122 11.49 -15.10 7.51
C VAL A 122 11.53 -15.63 6.08
N TRP A 123 12.21 -16.76 5.88
CA TRP A 123 12.44 -17.36 4.56
C TRP A 123 11.15 -17.60 3.79
N SER A 124 10.17 -18.27 4.40
CA SER A 124 8.90 -18.60 3.73
C SER A 124 8.14 -17.35 3.29
N THR A 125 8.12 -16.27 4.08
CA THR A 125 7.41 -15.03 3.73
C THR A 125 8.13 -14.21 2.66
N LEU A 126 9.46 -14.15 2.71
CA LEU A 126 10.25 -13.47 1.66
C LEU A 126 10.03 -14.16 0.30
N LEU A 127 10.17 -15.49 0.26
CA LEU A 127 9.94 -16.25 -0.96
C LEU A 127 8.49 -16.10 -1.45
N ARG A 128 7.50 -16.23 -0.56
CA ARG A 128 6.08 -16.07 -0.91
C ARG A 128 5.78 -14.68 -1.48
N SER A 129 6.43 -13.63 -0.97
CA SER A 129 6.29 -12.26 -1.51
C SER A 129 6.81 -12.16 -2.95
N VAL A 130 7.97 -12.75 -3.23
CA VAL A 130 8.56 -12.78 -4.58
C VAL A 130 7.72 -13.60 -5.54
N HIS A 131 7.31 -14.81 -5.13
CA HIS A 131 6.44 -15.68 -5.92
C HIS A 131 5.09 -15.04 -6.22
N SER A 132 4.51 -14.35 -5.25
CA SER A 132 3.25 -13.64 -5.43
C SER A 132 3.32 -12.58 -6.54
N VAL A 133 4.40 -11.80 -6.59
CA VAL A 133 4.64 -10.83 -7.68
C VAL A 133 4.86 -11.54 -9.01
N LEU A 134 5.72 -12.57 -9.04
CA LEU A 134 6.01 -13.31 -10.29
C LEU A 134 4.75 -13.95 -10.88
N ASN A 135 3.88 -14.52 -10.03
CA ASN A 135 2.71 -15.27 -10.45
C ASN A 135 1.52 -14.37 -10.82
N ARG A 136 1.46 -13.13 -10.31
CA ARG A 136 0.27 -12.26 -10.42
C ARG A 136 0.54 -10.90 -11.06
N SER A 137 1.73 -10.71 -11.65
CA SER A 137 2.06 -9.53 -12.46
C SER A 137 2.22 -9.90 -13.93
N PRO A 138 1.64 -9.14 -14.87
CA PRO A 138 1.84 -9.38 -16.28
C PRO A 138 3.33 -9.35 -16.68
N PRO A 139 3.85 -10.37 -17.40
CA PRO A 139 5.27 -10.46 -17.71
C PRO A 139 5.83 -9.29 -18.52
N HIS A 140 5.02 -8.57 -19.30
CA HIS A 140 5.50 -7.42 -20.07
C HIS A 140 5.64 -6.15 -19.19
N LEU A 141 4.88 -6.03 -18.11
CA LEU A 141 4.94 -4.90 -17.18
C LEU A 141 6.02 -5.08 -16.10
N LEU A 142 6.23 -6.31 -15.63
CA LEU A 142 7.26 -6.59 -14.63
C LEU A 142 8.66 -6.59 -15.27
N LYS A 143 9.38 -5.47 -15.17
CA LYS A 143 10.74 -5.35 -15.69
C LYS A 143 11.70 -6.22 -14.90
N GLU A 144 11.63 -6.14 -13.58
CA GLU A 144 12.47 -6.86 -12.63
C GLU A 144 11.95 -6.76 -11.20
N ILE A 145 12.45 -7.64 -10.35
CA ILE A 145 12.31 -7.63 -8.89
C ILE A 145 13.70 -7.43 -8.29
N ILE A 146 13.83 -6.45 -7.41
CA ILE A 146 15.08 -6.11 -6.72
C ILE A 146 14.89 -6.40 -5.23
N LEU A 147 15.62 -7.39 -4.72
CA LEU A 147 15.69 -7.68 -3.29
C LEU A 147 16.91 -6.95 -2.70
N VAL A 148 16.68 -5.97 -1.85
CA VAL A 148 17.74 -5.23 -1.17
C VAL A 148 17.91 -5.80 0.24
N ASP A 149 19.00 -6.55 0.43
CA ASP A 149 19.42 -7.05 1.74
C ASP A 149 20.11 -5.94 2.52
N ASP A 150 19.41 -5.40 3.52
CA ASP A 150 19.93 -4.42 4.47
C ASP A 150 20.76 -5.11 5.56
N PHE A 151 21.81 -5.82 5.15
CA PHE A 151 22.79 -6.46 6.02
C PHE A 151 22.19 -7.51 6.99
N SER A 152 21.44 -8.47 6.45
CA SER A 152 20.93 -9.62 7.21
C SER A 152 22.05 -10.43 7.85
N THR A 153 21.75 -11.04 9.00
CA THR A 153 22.63 -11.92 9.77
C THR A 153 22.28 -13.41 9.60
N LYS A 154 21.06 -13.73 9.16
CA LYS A 154 20.63 -15.13 8.94
C LYS A 154 21.35 -15.77 7.73
N GLU A 155 21.98 -16.93 7.94
CA GLU A 155 22.77 -17.65 6.91
C GLU A 155 21.94 -18.08 5.70
N ASN A 156 20.69 -18.52 5.93
CA ASN A 156 19.79 -18.91 4.84
C ASN A 156 19.49 -17.73 3.90
N LEU A 157 19.57 -16.48 4.37
CA LEU A 157 19.35 -15.31 3.53
C LEU A 157 20.58 -14.95 2.68
N LYS A 158 21.70 -15.67 2.77
CA LYS A 158 22.95 -15.39 2.02
C LYS A 158 23.04 -16.26 0.77
N ALA A 159 24.07 -17.10 0.67
CA ALA A 159 24.29 -17.98 -0.49
C ALA A 159 23.07 -18.86 -0.84
N PRO A 160 22.30 -19.43 0.13
CA PRO A 160 21.11 -20.20 -0.21
C PRO A 160 20.01 -19.37 -0.88
N LEU A 161 19.84 -18.10 -0.50
CA LEU A 161 18.90 -17.19 -1.15
C LEU A 161 19.38 -16.83 -2.56
N ASP A 162 20.69 -16.60 -2.73
CA ASP A 162 21.27 -16.30 -4.05
C ASP A 162 21.07 -17.48 -5.01
N GLU A 163 21.32 -18.71 -4.55
CA GLU A 163 21.09 -19.94 -5.30
C GLU A 163 19.62 -20.10 -5.67
N TYR A 164 18.71 -19.97 -4.70
CA TYR A 164 17.27 -20.09 -4.95
C TYR A 164 16.77 -19.05 -5.96
N MET A 165 17.16 -17.78 -5.80
CA MET A 165 16.69 -16.70 -6.65
C MET A 165 17.32 -16.70 -8.04
N SER A 166 18.46 -17.35 -8.23
CA SER A 166 19.11 -17.50 -9.55
C SER A 166 18.23 -18.20 -10.60
N GLN A 167 17.23 -18.96 -10.15
CA GLN A 167 16.25 -19.66 -11.00
C GLN A 167 15.27 -18.69 -11.69
N PHE A 168 15.17 -17.44 -11.23
CA PHE A 168 14.21 -16.45 -11.72
C PHE A 168 14.96 -15.30 -12.42
N PRO A 169 15.00 -15.24 -13.77
CA PRO A 169 15.81 -14.27 -14.51
C PRO A 169 15.47 -12.80 -14.25
N LYS A 170 14.27 -12.52 -13.74
CA LYS A 170 13.81 -11.17 -13.39
C LYS A 170 14.15 -10.77 -11.96
N VAL A 171 14.67 -11.65 -11.14
CA VAL A 171 15.00 -11.37 -9.74
C VAL A 171 16.50 -11.09 -9.62
N ARG A 172 16.85 -9.99 -8.94
CA ARG A 172 18.23 -9.74 -8.52
C ARG A 172 18.30 -9.35 -7.06
N ILE A 173 19.42 -9.66 -6.44
CA ILE A 173 19.68 -9.32 -5.05
C ILE A 173 20.80 -8.28 -4.97
N ILE A 174 20.58 -7.23 -4.17
CA ILE A 174 21.57 -6.21 -3.83
C ILE A 174 21.91 -6.38 -2.36
N ARG A 175 23.19 -6.62 -2.06
CA ARG A 175 23.68 -6.78 -0.69
C ARG A 175 24.32 -5.49 -0.20
N LEU A 176 23.74 -4.85 0.82
CA LEU A 176 24.37 -3.71 1.48
C LEU A 176 25.52 -4.21 2.37
N LYS A 177 26.60 -3.42 2.42
CA LYS A 177 27.83 -3.77 3.16
C LYS A 177 27.73 -3.54 4.67
N GLU A 178 26.74 -2.77 5.11
CA GLU A 178 26.46 -2.47 6.51
C GLU A 178 24.96 -2.19 6.67
N ARG A 179 24.47 -2.20 7.90
CA ARG A 179 23.05 -1.96 8.22
C ARG A 179 22.73 -0.47 8.07
N GLN A 180 22.04 -0.10 7.00
CA GLN A 180 21.71 1.27 6.62
C GLN A 180 20.26 1.65 6.95
N GLY A 181 19.37 0.68 7.10
CA GLY A 181 17.95 0.89 7.35
C GLY A 181 17.07 0.91 6.09
N LEU A 182 15.76 0.89 6.32
CA LEU A 182 14.73 0.81 5.27
C LEU A 182 14.89 1.94 4.24
N ILE A 183 15.08 3.17 4.71
CA ILE A 183 15.10 4.37 3.86
C ILE A 183 16.25 4.28 2.85
N ARG A 184 17.45 3.98 3.33
CA ARG A 184 18.65 3.86 2.48
C ARG A 184 18.63 2.59 1.63
N ALA A 185 18.05 1.51 2.12
CA ALA A 185 17.81 0.31 1.32
C ALA A 185 16.88 0.60 0.14
N ARG A 186 15.80 1.36 0.35
CA ARG A 186 14.91 1.81 -0.74
C ARG A 186 15.63 2.68 -1.75
N LEU A 187 16.48 3.61 -1.29
CA LEU A 187 17.29 4.45 -2.18
C LEU A 187 18.28 3.60 -3.01
N ALA A 188 18.91 2.60 -2.42
CA ALA A 188 19.80 1.68 -3.14
C ALA A 188 19.04 0.87 -4.20
N GLY A 189 17.85 0.37 -3.87
CA GLY A 189 16.95 -0.30 -4.82
C GLY A 189 16.52 0.61 -5.97
N ALA A 190 16.07 1.82 -5.66
CA ALA A 190 15.63 2.82 -6.63
C ALA A 190 16.77 3.22 -7.59
N ALA A 191 17.98 3.41 -7.07
CA ALA A 191 19.16 3.73 -7.87
C ALA A 191 19.52 2.61 -8.85
N ALA A 192 19.33 1.36 -8.45
CA ALA A 192 19.63 0.20 -9.28
C ALA A 192 18.51 -0.18 -10.27
N ALA A 193 17.28 0.28 -10.05
CA ALA A 193 16.09 -0.04 -10.84
C ALA A 193 16.19 0.39 -12.31
N LYS A 194 15.65 -0.42 -13.22
CA LYS A 194 15.63 -0.17 -14.67
C LYS A 194 14.24 0.10 -15.23
N GLY A 195 13.18 -0.17 -14.47
CA GLY A 195 11.80 0.15 -14.83
C GLY A 195 11.55 1.64 -14.87
N GLU A 196 10.49 2.03 -15.58
CA GLU A 196 10.00 3.40 -15.66
C GLU A 196 9.29 3.81 -14.37
N VAL A 197 8.60 2.85 -13.75
CA VAL A 197 7.95 2.99 -12.45
C VAL A 197 8.74 2.22 -11.37
N LEU A 198 8.80 2.78 -10.17
CA LEU A 198 9.27 2.11 -8.97
C LEU A 198 8.06 1.62 -8.17
N THR A 199 7.96 0.32 -7.91
CA THR A 199 6.92 -0.24 -7.05
C THR A 199 7.56 -0.80 -5.78
N PHE A 200 7.37 -0.13 -4.65
CA PHE A 200 7.90 -0.58 -3.36
C PHE A 200 6.92 -1.54 -2.71
N LEU A 201 7.43 -2.64 -2.16
CA LEU A 201 6.69 -3.61 -1.37
C LEU A 201 7.51 -4.05 -0.15
N ASP A 202 6.83 -4.37 0.94
CA ASP A 202 7.46 -4.99 2.11
C ASP A 202 7.70 -6.49 1.86
N SER A 203 8.66 -7.10 2.57
CA SER A 203 9.11 -8.49 2.34
C SER A 203 8.23 -9.59 2.95
N HIS A 204 6.99 -9.26 3.28
CA HIS A 204 6.01 -10.16 3.91
C HIS A 204 4.59 -9.82 3.44
N VAL A 205 4.42 -9.85 2.11
CA VAL A 205 3.19 -9.48 1.42
C VAL A 205 2.73 -10.57 0.46
N GLU A 206 1.45 -10.53 0.09
CA GLU A 206 0.90 -11.33 -1.00
C GLU A 206 -0.01 -10.45 -1.86
N CYS A 207 0.44 -10.16 -3.08
CA CYS A 207 -0.34 -9.47 -4.11
C CYS A 207 -1.56 -10.29 -4.54
N ASN A 208 -2.71 -9.62 -4.72
CA ASN A 208 -3.91 -10.23 -5.29
C ASN A 208 -3.87 -10.24 -6.83
N VAL A 209 -4.82 -10.93 -7.47
CA VAL A 209 -4.96 -10.92 -8.93
C VAL A 209 -5.25 -9.50 -9.43
N GLY A 210 -4.60 -9.08 -10.51
CA GLY A 210 -4.79 -7.75 -11.12
C GLY A 210 -4.38 -6.59 -10.21
N TRP A 211 -3.43 -6.81 -9.31
CA TRP A 211 -2.97 -5.78 -8.37
C TRP A 211 -2.12 -4.70 -9.04
N LEU A 212 -1.42 -5.01 -10.14
CA LEU A 212 -0.35 -4.15 -10.64
C LEU A 212 -0.87 -3.12 -11.65
N GLU A 213 -1.68 -3.57 -12.58
CA GLU A 213 -2.19 -2.80 -13.71
C GLU A 213 -2.94 -1.53 -13.26
N PRO A 214 -3.85 -1.59 -12.26
CA PRO A 214 -4.53 -0.39 -11.77
C PRO A 214 -3.59 0.63 -11.11
N LEU A 215 -2.43 0.21 -10.59
CA LEU A 215 -1.42 1.14 -10.07
C LEU A 215 -0.71 1.83 -11.24
N LEU A 216 -0.20 1.05 -12.20
CA LEU A 216 0.56 1.60 -13.33
C LEU A 216 -0.29 2.51 -14.21
N GLU A 217 -1.58 2.20 -14.36
CA GLU A 217 -2.58 3.05 -15.02
C GLU A 217 -2.61 4.48 -14.44
N ARG A 218 -2.53 4.63 -13.11
CA ARG A 218 -2.55 5.98 -12.52
C ARG A 218 -1.30 6.79 -12.84
N VAL A 219 -0.15 6.12 -12.85
CA VAL A 219 1.13 6.73 -13.21
C VAL A 219 1.18 7.07 -14.70
N TYR A 220 0.61 6.21 -15.55
CA TYR A 220 0.45 6.45 -16.98
C TYR A 220 -0.38 7.70 -17.26
N LEU A 221 -1.54 7.82 -16.61
CA LEU A 221 -2.44 8.96 -16.78
C LEU A 221 -1.83 10.29 -16.30
N ASP A 222 -1.05 10.25 -15.22
CA ASP A 222 -0.31 11.40 -14.73
C ASP A 222 0.90 10.93 -13.91
N ARG A 223 2.10 11.24 -14.39
CA ARG A 223 3.37 10.85 -13.75
C ARG A 223 3.51 11.35 -12.32
N LYS A 224 2.77 12.40 -11.92
CA LYS A 224 2.80 12.98 -10.58
C LYS A 224 1.81 12.32 -9.60
N LYS A 225 1.06 11.31 -10.06
CA LYS A 225 0.23 10.49 -9.18
C LYS A 225 1.04 9.36 -8.58
N VAL A 226 0.85 9.17 -7.28
CA VAL A 226 1.51 8.14 -6.47
C VAL A 226 0.43 7.19 -5.93
N PRO A 227 0.07 6.14 -6.70
CA PRO A 227 -0.94 5.18 -6.31
C PRO A 227 -0.44 4.18 -5.25
N CYS A 228 -1.29 3.92 -4.28
CA CYS A 228 -1.14 2.91 -3.24
C CYS A 228 -2.21 1.83 -3.40
N PRO A 229 -1.87 0.53 -3.22
CA PRO A 229 -2.88 -0.50 -3.12
C PRO A 229 -3.69 -0.35 -1.82
N VAL A 230 -4.87 -0.96 -1.79
CA VAL A 230 -5.51 -1.31 -0.52
C VAL A 230 -4.64 -2.37 0.16
N ILE A 231 -4.21 -2.09 1.38
CA ILE A 231 -3.39 -3.00 2.18
C ILE A 231 -4.33 -3.89 2.97
N GLU A 232 -4.38 -5.17 2.61
CA GLU A 232 -5.18 -6.18 3.29
C GLU A 232 -4.39 -6.88 4.39
N VAL A 233 -5.08 -7.59 5.28
CA VAL A 233 -4.44 -8.20 6.44
C VAL A 233 -4.18 -9.67 6.15
N ILE A 234 -2.93 -10.09 6.23
CA ILE A 234 -2.58 -11.50 6.42
C ILE A 234 -2.45 -11.72 7.92
N SER A 235 -3.30 -12.56 8.48
CA SER A 235 -3.35 -12.85 9.92
C SER A 235 -2.01 -13.39 10.42
N ASP A 236 -1.50 -12.79 11.48
CA ASP A 236 -0.26 -13.20 12.15
C ASP A 236 -0.38 -14.55 12.88
N LYS A 237 -1.61 -15.03 13.11
CA LYS A 237 -1.87 -16.26 13.88
C LYS A 237 -2.08 -17.48 12.99
N ASP A 238 -2.94 -17.34 11.99
CA ASP A 238 -3.35 -18.45 11.12
C ASP A 238 -2.93 -18.22 9.66
N MET A 239 -2.27 -17.11 9.32
CA MET A 239 -1.85 -16.80 7.95
C MET A 239 -3.03 -16.65 6.97
N SER A 240 -4.27 -16.52 7.45
CA SER A 240 -5.44 -16.28 6.59
C SER A 240 -5.37 -14.90 5.93
N TYR A 241 -5.78 -14.84 4.65
CA TYR A 241 -5.83 -13.61 3.87
C TYR A 241 -7.21 -12.95 4.08
N MET A 242 -7.24 -11.79 4.73
CA MET A 242 -8.47 -11.16 5.22
C MET A 242 -8.81 -9.90 4.42
N LEU A 243 -10.04 -9.88 3.91
CA LEU A 243 -10.67 -8.74 3.26
C LEU A 243 -10.75 -7.53 4.21
N VAL A 244 -10.31 -6.38 3.74
CA VAL A 244 -10.61 -5.07 4.35
C VAL A 244 -11.75 -4.45 3.54
N ASP A 245 -12.94 -4.40 4.11
CA ASP A 245 -14.17 -3.96 3.43
C ASP A 245 -14.51 -2.48 3.68
N ASN A 246 -13.93 -1.88 4.71
CA ASN A 246 -14.06 -0.46 4.99
C ASN A 246 -12.97 0.32 4.25
N PHE A 247 -13.36 1.07 3.22
CA PHE A 247 -12.43 1.98 2.56
C PHE A 247 -11.91 3.01 3.56
N GLN A 248 -10.59 3.01 3.73
CA GLN A 248 -9.88 3.90 4.64
C GLN A 248 -8.85 4.72 3.85
N ARG A 249 -8.65 5.95 4.29
CA ARG A 249 -7.53 6.79 3.86
C ARG A 249 -6.54 6.97 5.01
N GLY A 250 -5.28 7.06 4.66
CA GLY A 250 -4.24 7.35 5.64
C GLY A 250 -4.28 8.83 6.03
N ILE A 251 -4.17 9.06 7.33
CA ILE A 251 -4.10 10.36 7.97
C ILE A 251 -2.90 10.36 8.92
N PHE A 252 -2.58 11.52 9.47
CA PHE A 252 -1.72 11.60 10.64
C PHE A 252 -2.45 12.33 11.77
N LYS A 253 -2.10 11.97 13.01
CA LYS A 253 -2.49 12.69 14.22
C LYS A 253 -1.24 13.28 14.85
N TRP A 254 -1.37 14.38 15.58
CA TRP A 254 -0.24 14.93 16.32
C TRP A 254 0.28 13.89 17.34
N PRO A 255 1.61 13.74 17.49
CA PRO A 255 2.70 14.44 16.77
C PRO A 255 3.26 13.65 15.57
N LEU A 256 2.55 13.63 14.43
CA LEU A 256 2.92 12.90 13.18
C LEU A 256 2.83 11.36 13.28
N VAL A 257 1.85 10.85 14.02
CA VAL A 257 1.54 9.41 14.10
C VAL A 257 0.59 9.04 12.98
N PHE A 258 0.98 8.07 12.13
CA PHE A 258 0.13 7.53 11.09
C PHE A 258 -1.12 6.86 11.67
N GLY A 259 -2.25 7.02 10.99
CA GLY A 259 -3.48 6.31 11.31
C GLY A 259 -4.38 6.15 10.10
N TRP A 260 -5.31 5.22 10.21
CA TRP A 260 -6.37 5.04 9.23
C TRP A 260 -7.63 5.79 9.66
N SER A 261 -8.30 6.42 8.71
CA SER A 261 -9.60 7.06 8.91
C SER A 261 -10.56 6.60 7.82
N ALA A 262 -11.80 6.33 8.21
CA ALA A 262 -12.85 6.03 7.25
C ALA A 262 -13.00 7.17 6.25
N LEU A 263 -13.42 6.83 5.03
CA LEU A 263 -13.80 7.85 4.07
C LEU A 263 -15.01 8.65 4.59
N PRO A 264 -15.04 9.98 4.36
CA PRO A 264 -16.21 10.80 4.68
C PRO A 264 -17.49 10.24 4.03
N GLU A 265 -18.62 10.33 4.74
CA GLU A 265 -19.91 9.78 4.29
C GLU A 265 -20.37 10.37 2.95
N ASP A 266 -20.06 11.64 2.69
CA ASP A 266 -20.30 12.34 1.43
C ASP A 266 -19.53 11.76 0.24
N CYS A 267 -18.57 10.86 0.46
CA CYS A 267 -17.99 10.05 -0.61
C CYS A 267 -18.84 8.80 -0.96
N TYR A 268 -20.16 8.94 -1.07
CA TYR A 268 -21.05 7.87 -1.59
C TYR A 268 -20.63 7.37 -2.98
N PHE A 269 -19.99 8.23 -3.79
CA PHE A 269 -19.46 7.85 -5.09
C PHE A 269 -18.17 7.04 -5.02
N CYS A 270 -17.46 6.97 -3.87
CA CYS A 270 -16.20 6.25 -3.73
C CYS A 270 -16.29 4.76 -4.08
N LEU A 271 -17.47 4.14 -3.94
CA LEU A 271 -17.74 2.76 -4.34
C LEU A 271 -17.67 2.54 -5.86
N PHE A 272 -17.84 3.59 -6.66
CA PHE A 272 -17.69 3.60 -8.12
C PHE A 272 -16.38 4.24 -8.58
N ILE A 273 -15.56 4.73 -7.64
CA ILE A 273 -14.35 5.48 -7.93
C ILE A 273 -13.17 4.52 -8.15
N LEU A 274 -12.47 4.72 -9.27
CA LEU A 274 -11.23 4.02 -9.61
C LEU A 274 -10.10 4.28 -8.59
N SER A 275 -10.09 5.45 -7.95
CA SER A 275 -9.05 5.91 -7.02
C SER A 275 -9.50 7.04 -6.09
N TYR A 276 -9.16 7.01 -4.79
CA TYR A 276 -9.49 8.11 -3.86
C TYR A 276 -8.25 8.73 -3.22
N ARG A 277 -8.29 10.06 -3.00
CA ARG A 277 -7.16 10.82 -2.46
C ARG A 277 -6.83 10.43 -1.01
N CYS A 278 -5.54 10.33 -0.73
CA CYS A 278 -5.00 9.92 0.56
C CYS A 278 -4.05 11.01 1.10
N PRO A 279 -4.36 11.68 2.22
CA PRO A 279 -3.48 12.71 2.79
C PRO A 279 -2.06 12.20 3.09
N VAL A 280 -1.95 11.00 3.66
CA VAL A 280 -0.66 10.38 3.99
C VAL A 280 -0.69 8.90 3.66
N MET A 281 0.30 8.40 2.94
CA MET A 281 0.42 6.96 2.70
C MET A 281 1.00 6.22 3.92
N ALA A 282 0.65 4.94 4.07
CA ALA A 282 1.32 4.07 5.05
C ALA A 282 2.84 3.97 4.77
N GLY A 283 3.22 4.04 3.48
CA GLY A 283 4.60 4.11 3.02
C GLY A 283 5.26 2.76 2.76
N GLY A 284 4.67 1.64 3.20
CA GLY A 284 5.16 0.28 2.89
C GLY A 284 5.04 -0.07 1.40
N LEU A 285 3.85 0.19 0.84
CA LEU A 285 3.46 -0.27 -0.49
C LEU A 285 2.94 0.91 -1.34
N PHE A 286 3.61 1.22 -2.45
CA PHE A 286 3.19 2.24 -3.40
C PHE A 286 3.95 2.13 -4.73
N SER A 287 3.42 2.74 -5.79
CA SER A 287 4.12 2.91 -7.06
C SER A 287 4.33 4.39 -7.38
N ILE A 288 5.46 4.74 -7.99
CA ILE A 288 5.80 6.11 -8.37
C ILE A 288 6.63 6.13 -9.66
N ASP A 289 6.37 7.10 -10.54
CA ASP A 289 7.25 7.34 -11.70
C ASP A 289 8.69 7.59 -11.24
N LYS A 290 9.64 6.87 -11.83
CA LYS A 290 11.03 6.91 -11.38
C LYS A 290 11.62 8.31 -11.52
N LYS A 291 11.31 9.04 -12.59
CA LYS A 291 11.84 10.40 -12.80
C LYS A 291 11.25 11.35 -11.76
N TYR A 292 9.95 11.28 -11.55
CA TYR A 292 9.25 12.08 -10.54
C TYR A 292 9.77 11.80 -9.12
N PHE A 293 10.07 10.54 -8.77
CA PHE A 293 10.70 10.21 -7.48
C PHE A 293 12.03 10.96 -7.27
N TYR A 294 12.86 11.08 -8.30
CA TYR A 294 14.11 11.84 -8.22
C TYR A 294 13.92 13.36 -8.32
N GLU A 295 12.91 13.84 -9.06
CA GLU A 295 12.54 15.26 -9.08
C GLU A 295 12.10 15.77 -7.70
N LEU A 296 11.42 14.93 -6.91
CA LEU A 296 11.09 15.21 -5.51
C LEU A 296 12.31 15.17 -4.56
N GLY A 297 13.51 14.88 -5.09
CA GLY A 297 14.71 14.68 -4.29
C GLY A 297 14.76 13.32 -3.58
N SER A 298 13.96 12.33 -4.02
CA SER A 298 13.81 11.01 -3.38
C SER A 298 13.44 11.12 -1.88
N TYR A 299 13.82 10.15 -1.05
CA TYR A 299 13.76 10.31 0.40
C TYR A 299 14.87 11.24 0.90
N ASP A 300 14.61 11.99 1.96
CA ASP A 300 15.66 12.74 2.66
C ASP A 300 16.77 11.79 3.16
N PRO A 301 18.02 11.91 2.64
CA PRO A 301 19.14 11.03 3.04
C PRO A 301 19.56 11.23 4.51
N GLY A 302 19.11 12.32 5.13
CA GLY A 302 19.27 12.62 6.54
C GLY A 302 18.33 11.84 7.45
N LEU A 303 17.29 11.18 6.94
CA LEU A 303 16.48 10.26 7.73
C LEU A 303 17.27 8.96 8.00
N ASP A 304 17.18 8.44 9.23
CA ASP A 304 17.95 7.28 9.67
C ASP A 304 17.05 6.10 10.00
N VAL A 305 17.48 4.90 9.62
CA VAL A 305 16.81 3.62 9.84
C VAL A 305 15.37 3.53 9.30
N TRP A 306 14.41 4.06 10.06
CA TRP A 306 12.96 3.94 9.86
C TRP A 306 12.23 5.00 10.69
N GLY A 307 11.06 5.43 10.21
CA GLY A 307 10.14 6.32 10.90
C GLY A 307 10.19 7.73 10.31
N GLY A 308 9.01 8.27 10.00
CA GLY A 308 8.83 9.61 9.44
C GLY A 308 8.99 9.70 7.93
N GLU A 309 9.56 8.69 7.26
CA GLU A 309 9.78 8.71 5.82
C GLU A 309 8.47 8.71 5.02
N ASN A 310 7.44 8.04 5.52
CA ASN A 310 6.12 8.03 4.90
C ASN A 310 5.42 9.38 5.03
N MET A 311 5.63 10.10 6.14
CA MET A 311 5.13 11.47 6.33
C MET A 311 5.86 12.43 5.40
N GLU A 312 7.19 12.34 5.38
CA GLU A 312 8.08 13.17 4.59
C GLU A 312 7.76 13.12 3.10
N ILE A 313 7.68 11.91 2.53
CA ILE A 313 7.35 11.75 1.11
C ILE A 313 5.90 12.16 0.82
N SER A 314 4.98 11.98 1.78
CA SER A 314 3.59 12.38 1.57
C SER A 314 3.45 13.89 1.47
N PHE A 315 4.13 14.63 2.36
CA PHE A 315 4.15 16.09 2.32
C PHE A 315 4.84 16.61 1.07
N LYS A 316 5.98 16.02 0.68
CA LYS A 316 6.64 16.30 -0.61
C LYS A 316 5.68 16.20 -1.79
N ILE A 317 5.01 15.06 -1.93
CA ILE A 317 4.13 14.82 -3.08
C ILE A 317 3.03 15.88 -3.14
N TRP A 318 2.30 16.10 -2.04
CA TRP A 318 1.18 17.05 -2.02
C TRP A 318 1.64 18.51 -2.19
N MET A 319 2.68 18.93 -1.46
CA MET A 319 3.13 20.32 -1.45
C MET A 319 3.94 20.69 -2.71
N CYS A 320 4.46 19.70 -3.43
CA CYS A 320 5.13 19.89 -4.72
C CYS A 320 4.24 19.55 -5.94
N GLY A 321 2.91 19.54 -5.75
CA GLY A 321 1.92 19.50 -6.82
C GLY A 321 1.67 18.12 -7.46
N GLY A 322 1.95 17.04 -6.74
CA GLY A 322 1.49 15.68 -7.06
C GLY A 322 0.30 15.27 -6.20
N GLU A 323 -0.13 14.01 -6.37
CA GLU A 323 -1.28 13.46 -5.65
C GLU A 323 -1.00 12.04 -5.18
N ILE A 324 -1.46 11.71 -3.97
CA ILE A 324 -1.44 10.34 -3.45
C ILE A 324 -2.86 9.78 -3.53
N GLU A 325 -2.99 8.59 -4.11
CA GLU A 325 -4.27 7.93 -4.30
C GLU A 325 -4.24 6.51 -3.74
N ILE A 326 -5.33 6.03 -3.16
CA ILE A 326 -5.53 4.60 -2.89
C ILE A 326 -6.42 4.04 -3.99
N ILE A 327 -6.03 2.87 -4.50
CA ILE A 327 -6.66 2.21 -5.65
C ILE A 327 -7.42 0.95 -5.19
N PRO A 328 -8.75 1.01 -5.02
CA PRO A 328 -9.58 -0.12 -4.57
C PRO A 328 -9.40 -1.44 -5.31
N CYS A 329 -9.11 -1.37 -6.61
CA CYS A 329 -8.90 -2.52 -7.48
C CYS A 329 -7.52 -3.16 -7.33
N SER A 330 -6.55 -2.43 -6.77
CA SER A 330 -5.23 -2.96 -6.43
C SER A 330 -5.21 -3.37 -4.97
N ARG A 331 -4.99 -4.66 -4.71
CA ARG A 331 -5.02 -5.22 -3.35
C ARG A 331 -3.77 -6.04 -3.07
N VAL A 332 -3.17 -5.80 -1.92
CA VAL A 332 -1.98 -6.52 -1.48
C VAL A 332 -2.13 -6.84 0.00
N GLY A 333 -2.13 -8.12 0.34
CA GLY A 333 -2.13 -8.59 1.72
C GLY A 333 -0.77 -8.34 2.37
N HIS A 334 -0.77 -7.94 3.63
CA HIS A 334 0.42 -7.64 4.42
C HIS A 334 0.32 -8.30 5.79
N ILE A 335 1.40 -8.91 6.26
CA ILE A 335 1.46 -9.48 7.62
C ILE A 335 1.71 -8.34 8.61
N PHE A 336 0.67 -7.90 9.32
CA PHE A 336 0.80 -6.90 10.38
C PHE A 336 1.35 -7.54 11.66
N ARG A 337 2.51 -7.05 12.10
CA ARG A 337 3.21 -7.57 13.29
C ARG A 337 2.96 -6.67 14.49
N GLY A 338 2.85 -7.28 15.67
CA GLY A 338 2.76 -6.51 16.93
C GLY A 338 4.08 -5.83 17.32
N GLN A 339 5.21 -6.36 16.84
CA GLN A 339 6.56 -5.87 17.12
C GLN A 339 7.49 -6.07 15.92
N ASN A 340 8.57 -5.30 15.84
CA ASN A 340 9.57 -5.44 14.79
C ASN A 340 10.57 -6.52 15.19
N PRO A 341 10.78 -7.59 14.37
CA PRO A 341 11.62 -8.73 14.75
C PRO A 341 13.13 -8.45 14.65
N TYR A 342 13.53 -7.32 14.07
CA TYR A 342 14.92 -6.95 13.88
C TYR A 342 15.41 -5.93 14.92
N LYS A 343 16.68 -6.05 15.30
CA LYS A 343 17.35 -5.10 16.20
C LYS A 343 17.47 -3.73 15.52
N PHE A 344 17.13 -2.67 16.27
CA PHE A 344 17.43 -1.30 15.84
C PHE A 344 18.92 -1.02 16.08
N PRO A 345 19.67 -0.51 15.08
CA PRO A 345 21.11 -0.22 15.23
C PRO A 345 21.42 0.83 16.29
N LYS A 346 20.47 1.72 16.57
CA LYS A 346 20.53 2.81 17.55
C LYS A 346 19.27 2.80 18.41
N ASP A 347 19.21 3.71 19.38
CA ASP A 347 17.98 3.97 20.13
C ASP A 347 16.82 4.29 19.18
N ARG A 348 15.83 3.38 19.11
CA ARG A 348 14.69 3.48 18.21
C ARG A 348 13.91 4.78 18.44
N GLN A 349 13.66 5.11 19.70
CA GLN A 349 12.86 6.27 20.05
C GLN A 349 13.57 7.54 19.58
N LYS A 350 14.83 7.75 19.97
CA LYS A 350 15.61 8.92 19.55
C LYS A 350 15.76 9.03 18.03
N THR A 351 15.89 7.89 17.35
CA THR A 351 16.00 7.87 15.88
C THR A 351 14.70 8.35 15.23
N VAL A 352 13.56 7.82 15.66
CA VAL A 352 12.24 8.24 15.15
C VAL A 352 11.95 9.69 15.50
N GLU A 353 12.22 10.12 16.74
CA GLU A 353 12.04 11.51 17.19
C GLU A 353 12.86 12.48 16.34
N ARG A 354 14.14 12.15 16.08
CA ARG A 354 15.01 12.96 15.22
C ARG A 354 14.47 13.04 13.80
N ASN A 355 14.03 11.91 13.23
CA ASN A 355 13.48 11.89 11.88
C ASN A 355 12.20 12.74 11.79
N LEU A 356 11.26 12.59 12.73
CA LEU A 356 10.03 13.39 12.76
C LEU A 356 10.32 14.89 12.94
N ALA A 357 11.31 15.24 13.77
CA ALA A 357 11.74 16.64 13.89
C ALA A 357 12.31 17.20 12.58
N ARG A 358 13.06 16.41 11.80
CA ARG A 358 13.49 16.82 10.45
C ARG A 358 12.29 17.08 9.53
N VAL A 359 11.31 16.19 9.54
CA VAL A 359 10.07 16.37 8.75
C VAL A 359 9.34 17.63 9.19
N ALA A 360 9.20 17.86 10.49
CA ALA A 360 8.52 19.01 11.04
C ALA A 360 9.21 20.34 10.67
N GLU A 361 10.53 20.41 10.78
CA GLU A 361 11.28 21.63 10.45
C GLU A 361 11.22 22.02 8.98
N VAL A 362 11.04 21.05 8.08
CA VAL A 362 11.01 21.30 6.62
C VAL A 362 9.59 21.52 6.10
N TRP A 363 8.60 20.78 6.61
CA TRP A 363 7.29 20.67 5.95
C TRP A 363 6.12 21.23 6.76
N LEU A 364 6.29 21.55 8.04
CA LEU A 364 5.16 21.96 8.88
C LEU A 364 5.07 23.47 9.12
N ASP A 365 6.01 24.29 8.65
CA ASP A 365 5.98 25.75 8.82
C ASP A 365 5.57 26.18 10.25
N GLU A 366 4.52 26.99 10.43
CA GLU A 366 3.96 27.36 11.74
C GLU A 366 3.35 26.20 12.53
N TYR A 367 2.92 25.13 11.86
CA TYR A 367 2.33 23.95 12.52
C TYR A 367 3.35 23.10 13.26
N LYS A 368 4.66 23.34 13.11
CA LYS A 368 5.68 22.65 13.91
C LYS A 368 5.56 22.94 15.40
N ASP A 369 4.95 24.06 15.79
CA ASP A 369 4.66 24.37 17.19
C ASP A 369 3.66 23.37 17.79
N LEU A 370 2.71 22.85 17.00
CA LEU A 370 1.82 21.78 17.43
C LEU A 370 2.57 20.46 17.58
N PHE A 371 3.52 20.16 16.69
CA PHE A 371 4.37 18.98 16.79
C PHE A 371 5.19 18.99 18.09
N TYR A 372 5.92 20.07 18.36
CA TYR A 372 6.72 20.20 19.57
C TYR A 372 5.86 20.27 20.84
N GLY A 373 4.69 20.93 20.73
CA GLY A 373 3.65 21.01 21.74
C GLY A 373 3.20 19.66 22.29
N HIS A 374 3.11 18.64 21.43
CA HIS A 374 2.62 17.29 21.75
C HIS A 374 3.71 16.34 22.24
N GLY A 375 4.57 16.79 23.15
CA GLY A 375 5.51 15.93 23.86
C GLY A 375 6.93 15.86 23.27
N TYR A 376 7.27 16.77 22.34
CA TYR A 376 8.62 16.87 21.78
C TYR A 376 9.35 18.17 22.16
N HIS A 377 8.87 18.89 23.17
CA HIS A 377 9.53 20.10 23.69
C HIS A 377 11.01 19.90 24.04
N HIS A 378 11.42 18.69 24.47
CA HIS A 378 12.83 18.39 24.78
C HIS A 378 13.76 18.47 23.57
N LEU A 379 13.22 18.40 22.35
CA LEU A 379 14.00 18.53 21.11
C LEU A 379 14.35 19.99 20.78
N LEU A 380 13.65 20.97 21.39
CA LEU A 380 13.87 22.40 21.17
C LEU A 380 15.13 22.94 21.86
N ASP A 381 15.79 22.15 22.70
CA ASP A 381 16.95 22.63 23.46
C ASP A 381 18.23 22.72 22.60
N LYS A 382 18.94 23.85 22.76
CA LYS A 382 19.74 24.58 21.74
C LYS A 382 20.98 23.89 21.12
N LYS A 383 21.17 22.57 21.25
CA LYS A 383 22.25 21.81 20.58
C LYS A 383 21.78 20.97 19.37
N CYS A 384 20.50 20.60 19.26
CA CYS A 384 19.99 19.78 18.13
C CYS A 384 19.71 20.58 16.84
N ILE A 385 19.33 21.85 16.96
CA ILE A 385 18.85 22.68 15.84
C ILE A 385 19.91 22.90 14.75
N LYS A 386 21.21 22.93 15.10
CA LYS A 386 22.31 23.09 14.12
C LYS A 386 22.57 21.86 13.25
N ILE A 387 22.04 20.69 13.61
CA ILE A 387 22.15 19.46 12.81
C ILE A 387 20.92 19.27 11.90
N LEU A 388 19.76 19.81 12.30
CA LEU A 388 18.51 19.74 11.55
C LEU A 388 18.44 20.75 10.40
N SER A 389 19.07 21.91 10.55
CA SER A 389 18.99 23.07 9.62
C SER A 389 19.87 23.00 8.37
N LYS A 390 20.65 21.93 8.17
CA LYS A 390 21.30 21.68 6.86
C LYS A 390 20.34 20.89 5.96
N ALA A 391 19.23 21.50 5.56
CA ALA A 391 18.55 21.11 4.34
C ALA A 391 19.31 21.78 3.17
N PRO A 392 19.65 21.07 2.08
CA PRO A 392 20.12 21.75 0.89
C PRO A 392 19.02 22.69 0.41
N GLU A 393 19.39 23.92 0.05
CA GLU A 393 18.53 24.83 -0.71
C GLU A 393 18.05 24.08 -1.96
N MET A 394 16.87 23.48 -1.91
CA MET A 394 16.17 23.06 -3.11
C MET A 394 15.69 24.35 -3.76
N LEU A 395 16.44 24.79 -4.78
CA LEU A 395 16.00 25.82 -5.70
C LEU A 395 14.62 25.44 -6.22
N VAL A 396 13.65 26.28 -5.86
CA VAL A 396 12.25 26.28 -6.31
C VAL A 396 12.16 26.24 -7.84
#